data_AF-A0A2D2D3P6-F1
#
_entry.id   AF-A0A2D2D3P6-F1
#
_cell.length_a   1.000
_cell.length_b   1.000
_cell.length_c   1.000
_cell.angle_alpha   90.00
_cell.angle_beta   90.00
_cell.angle_gamma   90.00
#
_symmetry.space_group_name_H-M   'P 1'
#
loop_
_entity.id
_entity.type
_entity.pdbx_description
1 polymer ?
#
loop_
_entity_poly.entity_id
_entity_poly.type
_entity_poly.pdbx_seq_one_letter_code
_entity_poly.pdbx_strand_id
1 'polypeptide(L)'
;MRKSGAAIVLMATLCCVSAASAAGAPGGPAYCQMYASTTSGTVADALKRKSSCLDYNKGVHADYKMHYDWCMRTPTAEVESAANHIRDLANRCLAAGGNARAPVPGKGVVSLYARSNGNLCLGAVTGMLNVGLVTNCMKPPARIRIDAGGRRIRAGDSSTQCLSFAVGKFSEFNDLLVAPCNRVIVDLIYDPATTQIRTKGDYCLGVDGAVREGARLKMQSCSPNEAGQKWVLDSAVARPLR
;
A
#
# COMPACT_ATOMS: atom_id res chain seq x y z
N MET A 1 -49.24 50.93 -42.53
CA MET A 1 -49.28 50.50 -41.12
C MET A 1 -48.06 49.61 -40.86
N ARG A 2 -47.06 50.10 -40.11
CA ARG A 2 -45.84 49.35 -39.75
C ARG A 2 -46.04 48.80 -38.32
N LYS A 3 -45.85 47.49 -38.10
CA LYS A 3 -45.78 46.89 -36.77
C LYS A 3 -44.40 46.25 -36.56
N SER A 4 -43.81 46.64 -35.44
CA SER A 4 -42.48 46.36 -34.94
C SER A 4 -42.23 44.89 -34.65
N GLY A 5 -41.02 44.41 -34.99
CA GLY A 5 -40.49 43.13 -34.51
C GLY A 5 -39.77 43.33 -33.17
N ALA A 6 -40.06 42.46 -32.20
CA ALA A 6 -39.38 42.41 -30.91
C ALA A 6 -38.24 41.39 -30.97
N ALA A 7 -37.01 41.85 -30.74
CA ALA A 7 -35.84 40.99 -30.58
C ALA A 7 -35.68 40.64 -29.09
N ILE A 8 -35.71 39.34 -28.77
CA ILE A 8 -35.43 38.81 -27.44
C ILE A 8 -33.93 38.50 -27.39
N VAL A 9 -33.20 39.18 -26.50
CA VAL A 9 -31.79 38.92 -26.20
C VAL A 9 -31.73 38.00 -24.98
N LEU A 10 -31.31 36.75 -25.18
CA LEU A 10 -31.06 35.79 -24.10
C LEU A 10 -29.64 35.99 -23.58
N MET A 11 -29.49 36.56 -22.38
CA MET A 11 -28.21 36.64 -21.67
C MET A 11 -27.93 35.30 -20.98
N ALA A 12 -26.97 34.53 -21.50
CA ALA A 12 -26.48 33.30 -20.89
C ALA A 12 -25.37 33.64 -19.88
N THR A 13 -25.71 33.64 -18.59
CA THR A 13 -24.75 33.83 -17.49
C THR A 13 -23.96 32.54 -17.25
N LEU A 14 -22.71 32.52 -17.69
CA LEU A 14 -21.78 31.41 -17.50
C LEU A 14 -21.20 31.47 -16.06
N CYS A 15 -21.82 30.75 -15.12
CA CYS A 15 -21.27 30.59 -13.77
C CYS A 15 -20.06 29.64 -13.80
N CYS A 16 -18.85 30.20 -13.85
CA CYS A 16 -17.62 29.46 -13.59
C CYS A 16 -17.51 29.14 -12.10
N VAL A 17 -18.02 27.98 -11.67
CA VAL A 17 -17.80 27.46 -10.32
C VAL A 17 -16.38 26.89 -10.29
N SER A 18 -15.40 27.67 -9.84
CA SER A 18 -14.06 27.19 -9.55
C SER A 18 -14.14 26.23 -8.36
N ALA A 19 -13.92 24.94 -8.60
CA ALA A 19 -13.76 23.96 -7.54
C ALA A 19 -12.49 24.29 -6.74
N ALA A 20 -12.66 24.99 -5.61
CA ALA A 20 -11.61 25.11 -4.62
C ALA A 20 -11.43 23.72 -3.99
N SER A 21 -10.40 22.99 -4.42
CA SER A 21 -9.98 21.77 -3.76
C SER A 21 -9.57 22.13 -2.34
N ALA A 22 -10.37 21.71 -1.36
CA ALA A 22 -10.06 21.87 0.05
C ALA A 22 -8.71 21.16 0.32
N ALA A 23 -7.64 21.94 0.48
CA ALA A 23 -6.37 21.42 0.92
C ALA A 23 -6.61 20.76 2.29
N GLY A 24 -6.33 19.45 2.39
CA GLY A 24 -6.56 18.69 3.61
C GLY A 24 -5.78 19.27 4.79
N ALA A 25 -6.26 19.07 6.00
CA ALA A 25 -5.55 19.48 7.20
C ALA A 25 -4.20 18.73 7.34
N PRO A 26 -3.18 19.35 7.95
CA PRO A 26 -1.98 18.64 8.35
C PRO A 26 -2.27 17.44 9.24
N GLY A 27 -1.37 16.45 9.20
CA GLY A 27 -1.46 15.29 10.07
C GLY A 27 -1.29 15.66 11.54
N GLY A 28 -2.02 14.97 12.43
CA GLY A 28 -1.81 15.12 13.87
C GLY A 28 -0.45 14.54 14.33
N PRO A 29 0.02 14.86 15.56
CA PRO A 29 1.32 14.43 16.06
C PRO A 29 1.59 12.92 15.92
N ALA A 30 0.63 12.07 16.26
CA ALA A 30 0.78 10.61 16.15
C ALA A 30 0.98 10.15 14.70
N TYR A 31 0.26 10.75 13.75
CA TYR A 31 0.44 10.48 12.33
C TYR A 31 1.85 10.89 11.86
N CYS A 32 2.30 12.08 12.26
CA CYS A 32 3.62 12.56 11.88
C CYS A 32 4.78 11.80 12.53
N GLN A 33 4.62 11.34 13.78
CA GLN A 33 5.62 10.48 14.42
C GLN A 33 5.83 9.19 13.64
N MET A 34 4.74 8.61 13.17
CA MET A 34 4.73 7.38 12.41
C MET A 34 5.31 7.59 11.01
N TYR A 35 4.87 8.62 10.28
CA TYR A 35 5.45 9.00 8.99
C TYR A 35 6.96 9.21 9.08
N ALA A 36 7.41 10.00 10.06
CA ALA A 36 8.82 10.32 10.23
C ALA A 36 9.64 9.07 10.54
N SER A 37 9.14 8.21 11.45
CA SER A 37 9.80 6.94 11.81
C SER A 37 9.95 6.01 10.62
N THR A 38 8.86 5.80 9.86
CA THR A 38 8.87 4.91 8.69
C THR A 38 9.76 5.45 7.58
N THR A 39 9.67 6.74 7.27
CA THR A 39 10.43 7.37 6.18
C THR A 39 11.91 7.42 6.51
N SER A 40 12.27 7.88 7.72
CA SER A 40 13.66 7.95 8.15
C SER A 40 14.30 6.57 8.25
N GLY A 41 13.55 5.56 8.74
CA GLY A 41 14.00 4.17 8.79
C GLY A 41 14.25 3.58 7.40
N THR A 42 13.32 3.79 6.46
CA THR A 42 13.45 3.35 5.07
C THR A 42 14.72 3.93 4.43
N VAL A 43 14.94 5.23 4.59
CA VAL A 43 16.10 5.89 4.02
C VAL A 43 17.39 5.44 4.73
N ALA A 44 17.39 5.30 6.07
CA ALA A 44 18.55 4.81 6.80
C ALA A 44 19.02 3.43 6.30
N ASP A 45 18.10 2.52 6.04
CA ASP A 45 18.41 1.19 5.50
C ASP A 45 18.97 1.29 4.06
N ALA A 46 18.44 2.18 3.22
CA ALA A 46 18.99 2.45 1.90
C ALA A 46 20.41 3.05 1.97
N LEU A 47 20.63 4.05 2.83
CA LEU A 47 21.93 4.71 3.01
C LEU A 47 22.99 3.77 3.58
N LYS A 48 22.61 2.84 4.46
CA LYS A 48 23.51 1.80 4.96
C LYS A 48 24.04 0.90 3.83
N ARG A 49 23.23 0.66 2.79
CA ARG A 49 23.61 -0.16 1.63
C ARG A 49 24.34 0.65 0.57
N LYS A 50 23.94 1.90 0.38
CA LYS A 50 24.49 2.81 -0.64
C LYS A 50 24.35 4.25 -0.15
N SER A 51 25.41 4.78 0.44
CA SER A 51 25.42 6.15 0.99
C SER A 51 25.20 7.23 -0.07
N SER A 52 25.51 6.95 -1.34
CA SER A 52 25.22 7.85 -2.47
C SER A 52 23.73 8.01 -2.77
N CYS A 53 22.83 7.32 -2.07
CA CYS A 53 21.39 7.57 -2.13
C CYS A 53 20.95 8.82 -1.35
N LEU A 54 21.83 9.45 -0.58
CA LEU A 54 21.50 10.65 0.20
C LEU A 54 21.16 11.81 -0.73
N ASP A 55 19.93 12.32 -0.65
CA ASP A 55 19.46 13.45 -1.43
C ASP A 55 18.47 14.28 -0.59
N TYR A 56 18.98 15.27 0.12
CA TYR A 56 18.17 16.15 0.97
C TYR A 56 17.09 16.91 0.18
N ASN A 57 17.40 17.29 -1.07
CA ASN A 57 16.48 18.07 -1.91
C ASN A 57 15.25 17.27 -2.33
N LYS A 58 15.31 15.94 -2.24
CA LYS A 58 14.19 15.04 -2.56
C LYS A 58 13.63 14.33 -1.33
N GLY A 59 14.02 14.74 -0.12
CA GLY A 59 13.61 14.10 1.13
C GLY A 59 14.24 12.73 1.37
N VAL A 60 15.26 12.33 0.61
CA VAL A 60 15.99 11.06 0.82
C VAL A 60 17.09 11.28 1.85
N HIS A 61 16.70 11.51 3.10
CA HIS A 61 17.58 11.54 4.28
C HIS A 61 16.99 10.75 5.44
N ALA A 62 17.85 10.30 6.36
CA ALA A 62 17.45 9.55 7.56
C ALA A 62 17.14 10.46 8.78
N ASP A 63 17.10 11.79 8.60
CA ASP A 63 16.77 12.73 9.67
C ASP A 63 15.28 12.66 10.03
N TYR A 64 14.97 12.00 11.15
CA TYR A 64 13.62 11.87 11.70
C TYR A 64 12.98 13.24 11.98
N LYS A 65 13.73 14.17 12.58
CA LYS A 65 13.18 15.46 13.01
C LYS A 65 12.77 16.30 11.80
N MET A 66 13.57 16.30 10.74
CA MET A 66 13.21 16.98 9.49
C MET A 66 11.91 16.44 8.89
N HIS A 67 11.73 15.11 8.86
CA HIS A 67 10.49 14.48 8.39
C HIS A 67 9.29 14.84 9.28
N TYR A 68 9.47 14.77 10.61
CA TYR A 68 8.41 15.09 11.56
C TYR A 68 7.96 16.55 11.45
N ASP A 69 8.92 17.50 11.50
CA ASP A 69 8.64 18.93 11.44
C ASP A 69 8.00 19.33 10.11
N TRP A 70 8.40 18.69 9.01
CA TRP A 70 7.75 18.89 7.71
C TRP A 70 6.33 18.34 7.71
N CYS A 71 6.09 17.12 8.21
CA CYS A 71 4.75 16.55 8.27
C CYS A 71 3.77 17.40 9.08
N MET A 72 4.20 17.96 10.21
CA MET A 72 3.34 18.77 11.10
C MET A 72 2.75 20.01 10.43
N ARG A 73 3.33 20.47 9.32
CA ARG A 73 2.89 21.67 8.57
C ARG A 73 2.37 21.35 7.16
N THR A 74 2.35 20.07 6.78
CA THR A 74 2.00 19.65 5.43
C THR A 74 0.67 18.88 5.45
N PRO A 75 -0.27 19.17 4.52
CA PRO A 75 -1.49 18.40 4.35
C PRO A 75 -1.25 16.88 4.30
N THR A 76 -2.08 16.10 4.99
CA THR A 76 -1.93 14.63 5.07
C THR A 76 -1.77 13.97 3.70
N ALA A 77 -2.54 14.39 2.70
CA ALA A 77 -2.46 13.84 1.34
C ALA A 77 -1.08 14.08 0.67
N GLU A 78 -0.46 15.23 0.93
CA GLU A 78 0.88 15.56 0.42
C GLU A 78 1.96 14.77 1.17
N VAL A 79 1.82 14.59 2.49
CA VAL A 79 2.71 13.73 3.29
C VAL A 79 2.72 12.30 2.77
N GLU A 80 1.54 11.75 2.48
CA GLU A 80 1.40 10.42 1.91
C GLU A 80 2.06 10.30 0.54
N SER A 81 1.83 11.28 -0.34
CA SER A 81 2.47 11.33 -1.66
C SER A 81 4.00 11.39 -1.56
N ALA A 82 4.52 12.22 -0.65
CA ALA A 82 5.95 12.33 -0.41
C ALA A 82 6.55 11.04 0.16
N ALA A 83 5.86 10.37 1.08
CA ALA A 83 6.29 9.09 1.63
C ALA A 83 6.51 8.06 0.51
N ASN A 84 5.54 7.94 -0.41
CA ASN A 84 5.64 7.05 -1.57
C ASN A 84 6.78 7.45 -2.50
N HIS A 85 6.93 8.75 -2.77
CA HIS A 85 8.00 9.26 -3.61
C HIS A 85 9.39 8.96 -3.04
N ILE A 86 9.60 9.16 -1.73
CA ILE A 86 10.87 8.89 -1.05
C ILE A 86 11.19 7.39 -1.10
N ARG A 87 10.21 6.51 -0.87
CA ARG A 87 10.37 5.05 -1.01
C ARG A 87 10.81 4.68 -2.44
N ASP A 88 10.15 5.23 -3.46
CA ASP A 88 10.48 4.99 -4.86
C ASP A 88 11.89 5.47 -5.22
N LEU A 89 12.31 6.64 -4.72
CA LEU A 89 13.66 7.14 -4.90
C LEU A 89 14.70 6.25 -4.23
N ALA A 90 14.47 5.84 -2.99
CA ALA A 90 15.35 4.92 -2.27
C ALA A 90 15.49 3.58 -3.03
N ASN A 91 14.38 3.02 -3.49
CA ASN A 91 14.35 1.78 -4.27
C ASN A 91 15.09 1.92 -5.61
N ARG A 92 14.84 2.99 -6.37
CA ARG A 92 15.56 3.27 -7.63
C ARG A 92 17.05 3.44 -7.41
N CYS A 93 17.45 4.15 -6.36
CA CYS A 93 18.86 4.35 -6.06
C CYS A 93 19.58 3.02 -5.76
N LEU A 94 18.94 2.13 -5.00
CA LEU A 94 19.44 0.80 -4.70
C LEU A 94 19.52 -0.09 -5.95
N ALA A 95 18.59 0.06 -6.89
CA ALA A 95 18.59 -0.66 -8.16
C ALA A 95 19.68 -0.15 -9.14
N ALA A 96 19.95 1.16 -9.15
CA ALA A 96 20.88 1.81 -10.10
C ALA A 96 22.38 1.51 -9.87
N GLY A 97 22.75 0.55 -9.00
CA GLY A 97 24.15 0.29 -8.63
C GLY A 97 24.61 -1.17 -8.72
N GLY A 98 23.75 -2.09 -9.14
CA GLY A 98 24.12 -3.49 -9.27
C GLY A 98 22.96 -4.29 -9.84
N ASN A 99 23.27 -5.47 -10.38
CA ASN A 99 22.27 -6.50 -10.63
C ASN A 99 21.52 -6.74 -9.33
N ALA A 100 20.41 -6.02 -9.13
CA ALA A 100 19.59 -6.12 -7.96
C ALA A 100 18.99 -7.51 -8.02
N ARG A 101 19.66 -8.48 -7.38
CA ARG A 101 19.00 -9.69 -6.92
C ARG A 101 17.78 -9.17 -6.16
N ALA A 102 16.59 -9.42 -6.70
CA ALA A 102 15.35 -9.17 -6.00
C ALA A 102 15.53 -9.62 -4.54
N PRO A 103 15.07 -8.85 -3.55
CA PRO A 103 15.20 -9.23 -2.15
C PRO A 103 14.84 -10.70 -2.02
N VAL A 104 15.80 -11.53 -1.61
CA VAL A 104 15.60 -12.97 -1.54
C VAL A 104 14.38 -13.17 -0.65
N PRO A 105 13.28 -13.76 -1.15
CA PRO A 105 12.08 -13.96 -0.35
C PRO A 105 12.42 -14.88 0.81
N GLY A 106 12.60 -14.33 2.01
CA GLY A 106 12.81 -15.16 3.18
C GLY A 106 13.41 -14.45 4.38
N LYS A 107 12.59 -14.44 5.44
CA LYS A 107 12.86 -13.97 6.80
C LYS A 107 12.80 -12.45 6.95
N GLY A 108 11.58 -11.94 6.99
CA GLY A 108 11.31 -10.58 7.46
C GLY A 108 9.81 -10.34 7.57
N VAL A 109 9.42 -9.52 8.54
CA VAL A 109 8.11 -8.86 8.50
C VAL A 109 8.17 -7.88 7.33
N VAL A 110 7.14 -7.83 6.52
CA VAL A 110 7.03 -6.96 5.34
C VAL A 110 5.64 -6.34 5.31
N SER A 111 5.47 -5.31 4.50
CA SER A 111 4.13 -4.83 4.12
C SER A 111 3.94 -5.06 2.63
N LEU A 112 2.76 -5.53 2.23
CA LEU A 112 2.36 -5.67 0.83
C LEU A 112 1.42 -4.52 0.49
N TYR A 113 1.82 -3.66 -0.44
CA TYR A 113 1.08 -2.46 -0.82
C TYR A 113 0.25 -2.73 -2.05
N ALA A 114 -0.97 -2.20 -2.11
CA ALA A 114 -1.71 -2.15 -3.36
C ALA A 114 -0.96 -1.22 -4.33
N ARG A 115 -0.51 -1.74 -5.47
CA ARG A 115 0.29 -0.96 -6.43
C ARG A 115 -0.46 0.28 -6.95
N SER A 116 -1.78 0.19 -7.04
CA SER A 116 -2.64 1.30 -7.48
C SER A 116 -2.78 2.41 -6.45
N ASN A 117 -2.44 2.15 -5.19
CA ASN A 117 -2.53 3.12 -4.11
C ASN A 117 -1.48 2.81 -3.03
N GLY A 118 -0.33 3.50 -3.10
CA GLY A 118 0.81 3.29 -2.21
C GLY A 118 0.55 3.55 -0.72
N ASN A 119 -0.64 4.02 -0.33
CA ASN A 119 -1.03 4.20 1.06
C ASN A 119 -1.84 3.04 1.61
N LEU A 120 -2.23 2.09 0.76
CA LEU A 120 -3.06 0.97 1.11
C LEU A 120 -2.26 -0.33 1.10
N CYS A 121 -2.37 -1.07 2.18
CA CYS A 121 -1.66 -2.31 2.42
C CYS A 121 -2.62 -3.46 2.66
N LEU A 122 -2.11 -4.66 2.42
CA LEU A 122 -2.71 -5.87 2.90
C LEU A 122 -2.69 -5.86 4.43
N GLY A 123 -3.87 -5.82 5.03
CA GLY A 123 -4.09 -5.92 6.46
C GLY A 123 -4.75 -7.25 6.81
N ALA A 124 -4.44 -7.74 8.00
CA ALA A 124 -5.03 -8.96 8.54
C ALA A 124 -5.68 -8.65 9.89
N VAL A 125 -7.01 -8.59 9.94
CA VAL A 125 -7.71 -8.34 11.21
C VAL A 125 -7.96 -9.67 11.91
N THR A 126 -7.24 -9.90 13.01
CA THR A 126 -7.45 -11.05 13.89
C THR A 126 -8.60 -10.76 14.86
N GLY A 127 -9.64 -11.59 14.87
CA GLY A 127 -10.86 -11.39 15.67
C GLY A 127 -11.97 -12.36 15.28
N MET A 128 -13.24 -12.07 15.63
CA MET A 128 -14.36 -12.98 15.33
C MET A 128 -14.51 -13.35 13.85
N LEU A 129 -14.14 -12.44 12.94
CA LEU A 129 -14.32 -12.63 11.50
C LEU A 129 -13.04 -13.06 10.76
N ASN A 130 -11.86 -12.90 11.36
CA ASN A 130 -10.55 -13.24 10.79
C ASN A 130 -10.43 -12.93 9.28
N VAL A 131 -10.63 -11.67 8.86
CA VAL A 131 -10.71 -11.31 7.43
C VAL A 131 -9.46 -10.52 6.98
N GLY A 132 -9.02 -10.79 5.76
CA GLY A 132 -8.07 -9.96 5.04
C GLY A 132 -8.73 -8.71 4.46
N LEU A 133 -8.18 -7.54 4.77
CA LEU A 133 -8.70 -6.25 4.34
C LEU A 133 -7.61 -5.43 3.67
N VAL A 134 -8.01 -4.48 2.85
CA VAL A 134 -7.17 -3.35 2.47
C VAL A 134 -7.21 -2.33 3.60
N THR A 135 -6.07 -1.97 4.17
CA THR A 135 -5.97 -0.99 5.28
C THR A 135 -4.99 0.11 4.92
N ASN A 136 -5.08 1.27 5.56
CA ASN A 136 -3.97 2.21 5.50
C ASN A 136 -2.69 1.52 6.01
N CYS A 137 -1.60 1.60 5.26
CA CYS A 137 -0.31 0.97 5.57
C CYS A 137 0.26 1.39 6.92
N MET A 138 -0.15 2.56 7.39
CA MET A 138 0.28 3.13 8.65
C MET A 138 -0.55 2.61 9.83
N LYS A 139 -1.74 2.04 9.60
CA LYS A 139 -2.59 1.49 10.66
C LYS A 139 -2.21 0.03 10.96
N PRO A 140 -2.06 -0.36 12.24
CA PRO A 140 -2.18 -1.77 12.60
C PRO A 140 -3.57 -2.28 12.13
N PRO A 141 -3.71 -3.48 11.55
CA PRO A 141 -2.73 -4.56 11.41
C PRO A 141 -2.15 -4.71 9.99
N ALA A 142 -1.58 -3.65 9.40
CA ALA A 142 -0.92 -3.66 8.08
C ALA A 142 0.46 -4.36 8.04
N ARG A 143 0.68 -5.37 8.89
CA ARG A 143 1.93 -6.12 8.94
C ARG A 143 1.65 -7.55 8.54
N ILE A 144 2.52 -8.08 7.71
CA ILE A 144 2.48 -9.48 7.30
C ILE A 144 3.89 -10.01 7.21
N ARG A 145 4.06 -11.32 7.21
CA ARG A 145 5.38 -11.91 7.06
C ARG A 145 5.35 -12.94 5.95
N ILE A 146 6.29 -12.82 5.02
CA ILE A 146 6.47 -13.84 3.99
C ILE A 146 7.57 -14.80 4.44
N ASP A 147 7.21 -16.08 4.52
CA ASP A 147 8.16 -17.14 4.85
C ASP A 147 9.21 -17.34 3.76
N ALA A 148 10.31 -18.00 4.13
CA ALA A 148 11.36 -18.36 3.19
C ALA A 148 10.82 -19.12 1.97
N GLY A 149 11.21 -18.66 0.78
CA GLY A 149 10.73 -19.19 -0.49
C GLY A 149 9.36 -18.64 -0.93
N GLY A 150 8.81 -17.64 -0.24
CA GLY A 150 7.60 -16.96 -0.68
C GLY A 150 6.31 -17.78 -0.53
N ARG A 151 6.36 -18.97 0.09
CA ARG A 151 5.29 -19.97 0.01
C ARG A 151 4.14 -19.77 0.99
N ARG A 152 4.35 -18.97 2.03
CA ARG A 152 3.34 -18.66 3.04
C ARG A 152 3.41 -17.20 3.41
N ILE A 153 2.24 -16.60 3.58
CA ILE A 153 2.06 -15.25 4.07
C ILE A 153 1.38 -15.34 5.43
N ARG A 154 1.99 -14.72 6.44
CA ARG A 154 1.56 -14.72 7.84
C ARG A 154 0.89 -13.42 8.19
N ALA A 155 -0.08 -13.48 9.09
CA ALA A 155 -0.71 -12.29 9.66
C ALA A 155 0.20 -11.69 10.74
N GLY A 156 0.67 -10.45 10.53
CA GLY A 156 1.55 -9.75 11.46
C GLY A 156 2.86 -10.48 11.71
N ASP A 157 3.26 -10.45 12.99
CA ASP A 157 4.46 -11.12 13.50
C ASP A 157 4.16 -12.56 13.96
N SER A 158 2.94 -13.07 13.71
CA SER A 158 2.51 -14.36 14.22
C SER A 158 3.27 -15.52 13.58
N SER A 159 3.85 -16.38 14.42
CA SER A 159 4.45 -17.65 14.01
C SER A 159 3.41 -18.77 13.81
N THR A 160 2.14 -18.53 14.13
CA THR A 160 1.09 -19.56 14.10
C THR A 160 -0.09 -19.19 13.20
N GLN A 161 -0.26 -17.93 12.81
CA GLN A 161 -1.36 -17.47 11.97
C GLN A 161 -0.91 -17.15 10.54
N CYS A 162 -1.60 -17.71 9.57
CA CYS A 162 -1.34 -17.59 8.14
C CYS A 162 -2.58 -17.04 7.42
N LEU A 163 -2.33 -16.29 6.35
CA LEU A 163 -3.34 -15.90 5.39
C LEU A 163 -3.66 -17.10 4.50
N SER A 164 -4.95 -17.37 4.31
CA SER A 164 -5.46 -18.44 3.45
C SER A 164 -6.84 -18.04 2.95
N PHE A 165 -7.35 -18.74 1.93
CA PHE A 165 -8.76 -18.63 1.57
C PHE A 165 -9.61 -19.62 2.37
N ALA A 166 -10.90 -19.29 2.52
CA ALA A 166 -11.89 -20.17 3.13
C ALA A 166 -11.98 -21.53 2.42
N VAL A 167 -12.13 -22.59 3.22
CA VAL A 167 -12.26 -23.97 2.74
C VAL A 167 -13.73 -24.26 2.47
N GLY A 168 -14.05 -24.87 1.32
CA GLY A 168 -15.39 -25.39 1.07
C GLY A 168 -15.65 -25.66 -0.39
N LYS A 169 -15.26 -24.75 -1.28
CA LYS A 169 -15.22 -24.91 -2.74
C LYS A 169 -14.12 -23.99 -3.27
N PHE A 170 -13.23 -24.46 -4.15
CA PHE A 170 -12.34 -23.58 -4.91
C PHE A 170 -13.19 -22.84 -5.95
N SER A 171 -14.03 -21.92 -5.48
CA SER A 171 -14.78 -21.01 -6.31
C SER A 171 -14.16 -19.63 -6.18
N GLU A 172 -14.24 -18.86 -7.25
CA GLU A 172 -13.99 -17.43 -7.19
C GLU A 172 -14.80 -16.80 -6.04
N PHE A 173 -14.30 -15.68 -5.53
CA PHE A 173 -14.91 -14.85 -4.48
C PHE A 173 -14.82 -15.37 -3.04
N ASN A 174 -14.07 -16.45 -2.79
CA ASN A 174 -13.75 -16.82 -1.41
C ASN A 174 -12.97 -15.71 -0.71
N ASP A 175 -13.42 -15.36 0.50
CA ASP A 175 -12.77 -14.34 1.30
C ASP A 175 -11.40 -14.81 1.78
N LEU A 176 -10.45 -13.88 1.82
CA LEU A 176 -9.19 -14.08 2.51
C LEU A 176 -9.47 -14.12 4.01
N LEU A 177 -8.95 -15.15 4.67
CA LEU A 177 -9.03 -15.34 6.10
C LEU A 177 -7.66 -15.47 6.76
N VAL A 178 -7.66 -15.31 8.08
CA VAL A 178 -6.54 -15.64 8.96
C VAL A 178 -6.84 -16.97 9.65
N ALA A 179 -5.97 -17.96 9.50
CA ALA A 179 -6.12 -19.28 10.12
C ALA A 179 -4.80 -19.81 10.67
N PRO A 180 -4.82 -20.80 11.58
CA PRO A 180 -3.62 -21.50 12.00
C PRO A 180 -2.84 -22.04 10.79
N CYS A 181 -1.53 -21.80 10.74
CA CYS A 181 -0.66 -22.18 9.64
C CYS A 181 -0.56 -23.69 9.38
N ASN A 182 -1.01 -24.54 10.32
CA ASN A 182 -1.12 -25.99 10.14
C ASN A 182 -2.51 -26.43 9.63
N ARG A 183 -3.45 -25.49 9.46
CA ARG A 183 -4.80 -25.71 8.93
C ARG A 183 -5.06 -24.97 7.61
N VAL A 184 -4.09 -24.19 7.12
CA VAL A 184 -4.21 -23.56 5.79
C VAL A 184 -4.14 -24.63 4.71
N ILE A 185 -5.12 -24.61 3.83
CA ILE A 185 -5.23 -25.57 2.72
C ILE A 185 -4.70 -24.96 1.42
N VAL A 186 -4.81 -23.64 1.30
CA VAL A 186 -4.39 -22.90 0.11
C VAL A 186 -3.13 -22.10 0.45
N ASP A 187 -2.00 -22.53 -0.12
CA ASP A 187 -0.76 -21.75 -0.06
C ASP A 187 -0.93 -20.47 -0.89
N LEU A 188 -0.53 -19.34 -0.32
CA LEU A 188 -0.39 -18.06 -1.00
C LEU A 188 1.09 -17.81 -1.29
N ILE A 189 1.40 -17.62 -2.57
CA ILE A 189 2.75 -17.46 -3.09
C ILE A 189 2.89 -16.07 -3.68
N TYR A 190 3.82 -15.27 -3.17
CA TYR A 190 4.13 -14.00 -3.81
C TYR A 190 5.02 -14.22 -5.03
N ASP A 191 4.56 -13.77 -6.19
CA ASP A 191 5.30 -13.77 -7.45
C ASP A 191 5.85 -12.36 -7.74
N PRO A 192 7.17 -12.14 -7.60
CA PRO A 192 7.77 -10.83 -7.81
C PRO A 192 7.77 -10.39 -9.29
N ALA A 193 7.68 -11.32 -10.24
CA ALA A 193 7.67 -10.96 -11.66
C ALA A 193 6.33 -10.34 -12.08
N THR A 194 5.23 -10.87 -11.56
CA THR A 194 3.87 -10.40 -11.84
C THR A 194 3.35 -9.42 -10.80
N THR A 195 4.06 -9.28 -9.67
CA THR A 195 3.63 -8.57 -8.45
C THR A 195 2.29 -9.07 -7.93
N GLN A 196 2.00 -10.37 -8.05
CA GLN A 196 0.74 -10.97 -7.62
C GLN A 196 0.96 -11.93 -6.45
N ILE A 197 -0.06 -12.07 -5.60
CA ILE A 197 -0.11 -13.14 -4.60
C ILE A 197 -1.01 -14.23 -5.20
N ARG A 198 -0.44 -15.38 -5.51
CA ARG A 198 -1.07 -16.45 -6.29
C ARG A 198 -1.27 -17.70 -5.44
N THR A 199 -2.32 -18.43 -5.76
CA THR A 199 -2.48 -19.83 -5.33
C THR A 199 -1.79 -20.75 -6.34
N LYS A 200 -1.63 -22.03 -6.01
CA LYS A 200 -1.17 -23.04 -6.98
C LYS A 200 -2.18 -23.29 -8.12
N GLY A 201 -3.45 -22.94 -7.92
CA GLY A 201 -4.55 -23.19 -8.86
C GLY A 201 -4.86 -22.03 -9.80
N ASP A 202 -3.90 -21.15 -10.07
CA ASP A 202 -4.03 -19.96 -10.94
C ASP A 202 -5.05 -18.89 -10.51
N TYR A 203 -5.40 -18.88 -9.22
CA TYR A 203 -6.12 -17.77 -8.62
C TYR A 203 -5.17 -16.77 -7.95
N CYS A 204 -5.57 -15.51 -7.96
CA CYS A 204 -4.86 -14.39 -7.36
C CYS A 204 -5.65 -13.81 -6.19
N LEU A 205 -4.92 -13.26 -5.21
CA LEU A 205 -5.51 -12.39 -4.21
C LEU A 205 -5.81 -11.03 -4.84
N GLY A 206 -7.08 -10.67 -4.86
CA GLY A 206 -7.56 -9.41 -5.39
C GLY A 206 -8.43 -8.66 -4.41
N VAL A 207 -8.55 -7.36 -4.62
CA VAL A 207 -9.54 -6.53 -3.94
C VAL A 207 -10.92 -6.75 -4.55
N ASP A 208 -11.94 -6.87 -3.72
CA ASP A 208 -13.34 -6.93 -4.14
C ASP A 208 -13.83 -5.53 -4.56
N GLY A 209 -13.84 -5.27 -5.87
CA GLY A 209 -14.19 -3.97 -6.43
C GLY A 209 -13.06 -2.94 -6.33
N ALA A 210 -13.41 -1.69 -6.03
CA ALA A 210 -12.43 -0.59 -6.01
C ALA A 210 -11.43 -0.73 -4.85
N VAL A 211 -10.15 -0.42 -5.12
CA VAL A 211 -9.08 -0.40 -4.12
C VAL A 211 -9.26 0.79 -3.18
N ARG A 212 -9.78 0.53 -1.98
CA ARG A 212 -10.04 1.53 -0.93
C ARG A 212 -9.85 0.92 0.46
N GLU A 213 -9.63 1.76 1.47
CA GLU A 213 -9.56 1.31 2.86
C GLU A 213 -10.85 0.58 3.28
N GLY A 214 -10.70 -0.54 3.99
CA GLY A 214 -11.78 -1.44 4.40
C GLY A 214 -12.27 -2.39 3.31
N ALA A 215 -11.76 -2.31 2.08
CA ALA A 215 -12.16 -3.23 1.03
C ALA A 215 -11.75 -4.67 1.38
N ARG A 216 -12.62 -5.63 1.03
CA ARG A 216 -12.39 -7.06 1.29
C ARG A 216 -11.43 -7.63 0.27
N LEU A 217 -10.64 -8.61 0.70
CA LEU A 217 -9.76 -9.35 -0.17
C LEU A 217 -10.38 -10.71 -0.51
N LYS A 218 -10.34 -11.08 -1.78
CA LYS A 218 -10.95 -12.30 -2.30
C LYS A 218 -10.02 -13.06 -3.23
N MET A 219 -10.30 -14.34 -3.38
CA MET A 219 -9.73 -15.17 -4.44
C MET A 219 -10.42 -14.83 -5.76
N GLN A 220 -9.66 -14.49 -6.78
CA GLN A 220 -10.15 -14.13 -8.11
C GLN A 220 -9.30 -14.81 -9.18
N SER A 221 -9.82 -15.02 -10.39
CA SER A 221 -8.96 -15.38 -11.52
C SER A 221 -7.83 -14.37 -11.69
N CYS A 222 -6.61 -14.86 -11.92
CA CYS A 222 -5.46 -13.99 -12.12
C CYS A 222 -5.62 -13.17 -13.40
N SER A 223 -5.56 -11.84 -13.28
CA SER A 223 -5.56 -10.90 -14.40
C SER A 223 -4.29 -10.05 -14.35
N PRO A 224 -3.44 -10.07 -15.40
CA PRO A 224 -2.17 -9.36 -15.39
C PRO A 224 -2.33 -7.84 -15.33
N ASN A 225 -3.50 -7.31 -15.72
CA ASN A 225 -3.78 -5.88 -15.76
C ASN A 225 -4.71 -5.41 -14.62
N GLU A 226 -5.15 -6.33 -13.75
CA GLU A 226 -6.04 -5.96 -12.65
C GLU A 226 -5.27 -5.28 -11.52
N ALA A 227 -5.51 -3.98 -11.36
CA ALA A 227 -4.86 -3.14 -10.36
C ALA A 227 -5.08 -3.67 -8.93
N GLY A 228 -6.28 -4.18 -8.63
CA GLY A 228 -6.62 -4.77 -7.34
C GLY A 228 -5.88 -6.08 -7.02
N GLN A 229 -5.14 -6.65 -7.97
CA GLN A 229 -4.37 -7.88 -7.79
C GLN A 229 -2.85 -7.63 -7.71
N LYS A 230 -2.40 -6.38 -7.78
CA LYS A 230 -0.97 -6.03 -7.78
C LYS A 230 -0.51 -5.57 -6.41
N TRP A 231 0.48 -6.28 -5.88
CA TRP A 231 1.04 -6.10 -4.55
C TRP A 231 2.55 -5.84 -4.64
N VAL A 232 3.01 -4.74 -4.06
CA VAL A 232 4.44 -4.41 -3.97
C VAL A 232 4.96 -4.82 -2.61
N LEU A 233 6.03 -5.61 -2.57
CA LEU A 233 6.73 -5.93 -1.33
C LEU A 233 7.60 -4.75 -0.89
N ASP A 234 7.41 -4.31 0.34
CA ASP A 234 8.36 -3.43 1.01
C ASP A 234 8.88 -4.06 2.30
N SER A 235 10.20 -4.23 2.36
CA SER A 235 10.89 -4.65 3.57
C SER A 235 11.14 -3.52 4.56
N ALA A 236 10.90 -2.26 4.19
CA ALA A 236 11.26 -1.10 5.01
C ALA A 236 10.27 -0.82 6.16
N VAL A 237 9.03 -1.32 6.10
CA VAL A 237 8.01 -1.19 7.18
C VAL A 237 8.20 -2.23 8.30
N ALA A 238 9.28 -3.02 8.23
CA ALA A 238 9.53 -4.17 9.10
C ALA A 238 9.97 -3.86 10.55
N ARG A 239 10.02 -2.61 11.02
CA ARG A 239 10.54 -2.33 12.39
C ARG A 239 9.42 -2.05 13.41
N PRO A 240 9.41 -2.77 14.55
CA PRO A 240 8.55 -2.47 15.69
C PRO A 240 9.05 -1.24 16.48
N LEU A 241 8.11 -0.55 17.12
CA LEU A 241 8.37 0.42 18.19
C LEU A 241 9.12 -0.29 19.33
N ARG A 242 10.20 0.35 19.82
CA ARG A 242 10.72 0.09 21.16
C ARG A 242 9.90 0.90 22.15
#